data_AF-A0AAY4EMW2-F1
#
_entry.id   AF-A0AAY4EMW2-F1
#
_cell.length_a   1.000
_cell.length_b   1.000
_cell.length_c   1.000
_cell.angle_alpha   90.00
_cell.angle_beta   90.00
_cell.angle_gamma   90.00
#
_symmetry.space_group_name_H-M   'P 1'
#
loop_
_entity.id
_entity.type
_entity.pdbx_description
1 polymer ?
#
loop_
_entity_poly.entity_id
_entity_poly.type
_entity_poly.pdbx_seq_one_letter_code
_entity_poly.pdbx_strand_id
1 'polypeptide(L)'
;MHISLRLDAKLLQFMDQLEDLEEKREKINLLIEQGWFSMSKARYSMGHKQVSALQYASEMEPLVRIHTRKLDTGEAEFQTERRELGSDEVENIGAKEEGLRRRMNKSQNAAKENEEMTEEPKSTKTRHTQHQDPLKWFGILVPQNLKQAQTAFKQVIELSAQIAALQSSVLATRGELQVLMKEKQKMTEAAKN
;
A
#
# COMPACT_ATOMS: atom_id res chain seq x y z
N MET A 1 -42.36 -3.51 24.42
CA MET A 1 -41.03 -3.22 25.03
C MET A 1 -39.87 -3.73 24.20
N HIS A 2 -39.86 -4.97 23.70
CA HIS A 2 -38.69 -5.55 22.97
C HIS A 2 -38.23 -4.79 21.72
N ILE A 3 -39.15 -4.25 20.91
CA ILE A 3 -38.79 -3.52 19.68
C ILE A 3 -38.02 -2.23 19.98
N SER A 4 -38.40 -1.48 21.01
CA SER A 4 -37.70 -0.26 21.40
C SER A 4 -36.26 -0.56 21.84
N LEU A 5 -36.05 -1.59 22.68
CA LEU A 5 -34.71 -2.00 23.10
C LEU A 5 -33.82 -2.41 21.93
N ARG A 6 -34.38 -3.14 20.95
CA ARG A 6 -33.66 -3.54 19.74
C ARG A 6 -33.30 -2.33 18.86
N LEU A 7 -34.20 -1.34 18.76
CA LEU A 7 -33.97 -0.11 18.04
C LEU A 7 -32.85 0.70 18.70
N ASP A 8 -32.90 0.87 20.02
CA ASP A 8 -31.87 1.58 20.78
C ASP A 8 -30.50 0.90 20.63
N ALA A 9 -30.44 -0.43 20.75
CA ALA A 9 -29.21 -1.19 20.53
C ALA A 9 -28.65 -1.03 19.11
N LYS A 10 -29.51 -1.04 18.08
CA LYS A 10 -29.10 -0.82 16.70
C LYS A 10 -28.67 0.62 16.43
N LEU A 11 -29.27 1.59 17.12
CA LEU A 11 -28.90 2.98 17.02
C LEU A 11 -27.51 3.21 17.59
N LEU A 12 -27.21 2.62 18.76
CA LEU A 12 -25.87 2.67 19.34
C LEU A 12 -24.84 2.04 18.40
N GLN A 13 -25.10 0.84 17.88
CA GLN A 13 -24.23 0.20 16.89
C GLN A 13 -23.97 1.11 15.67
N PHE A 14 -25.01 1.78 15.16
CA PHE A 14 -24.87 2.70 14.02
C PHE A 14 -24.01 3.92 14.37
N MET A 15 -24.16 4.49 15.56
CA MET A 15 -23.35 5.62 16.03
C MET A 15 -21.88 5.23 16.20
N ASP A 16 -21.61 4.08 16.82
CA ASP A 16 -20.25 3.55 16.98
C ASP A 16 -19.59 3.36 15.61
N GLN A 17 -20.32 2.78 14.65
CA GLN A 17 -19.83 2.60 13.28
C GLN A 17 -19.54 3.92 12.54
N LEU A 18 -20.30 4.98 12.82
CA LEU A 18 -20.07 6.30 12.24
C LEU A 18 -18.83 6.98 12.85
N GLU A 19 -18.64 6.88 14.16
CA GLU A 19 -17.45 7.38 14.83
C GLU A 19 -16.19 6.70 14.28
N ASP A 20 -16.21 5.37 14.23
CA ASP A 20 -15.16 4.53 13.65
C ASP A 20 -14.82 4.90 12.20
N LEU A 21 -15.83 5.35 11.44
CA LEU A 21 -15.70 5.71 10.03
C LEU A 21 -15.06 7.08 9.88
N GLU A 22 -15.41 8.04 10.72
CA GLU A 22 -14.79 9.37 10.74
C GLU A 22 -13.32 9.29 11.18
N GLU A 23 -12.99 8.52 12.22
CA GLU A 23 -11.59 8.33 12.64
C GLU A 23 -10.73 7.75 11.49
N LYS A 24 -11.24 6.72 10.80
CA LYS A 24 -10.54 6.12 9.66
C LYS A 24 -10.42 7.10 8.48
N ARG A 25 -11.41 7.97 8.26
CA ARG A 25 -11.35 9.05 7.24
C ARG A 25 -10.29 10.10 7.55
N GLU A 26 -10.17 10.51 8.81
CA GLU A 26 -9.10 11.43 9.20
C GLU A 26 -7.73 10.78 9.00
N LYS A 27 -7.58 9.53 9.43
CA LYS A 27 -6.34 8.77 9.29
C LYS A 27 -5.94 8.57 7.83
N ILE A 28 -6.87 8.24 6.93
CA ILE A 28 -6.54 8.07 5.52
C ILE A 28 -6.14 9.40 4.87
N ASN A 29 -6.79 10.51 5.23
CA ASN A 29 -6.42 11.83 4.72
C ASN A 29 -4.99 12.20 5.14
N LEU A 30 -4.64 12.00 6.41
CA LEU A 30 -3.28 12.22 6.91
C LEU A 30 -2.24 11.38 6.14
N LEU A 31 -2.53 10.10 5.88
CA LEU A 31 -1.62 9.23 5.14
C LEU A 31 -1.49 9.64 3.66
N ILE A 32 -2.59 10.06 3.03
CA ILE A 32 -2.58 10.57 1.65
C ILE A 32 -1.71 11.83 1.56
N GLU A 33 -1.88 12.78 2.48
CA GLU A 33 -1.08 14.00 2.54
C GLU A 33 0.40 13.69 2.75
N GLN A 34 0.73 12.81 3.70
CA GLN A 34 2.10 12.37 3.96
C GLN A 34 2.73 11.67 2.74
N GLY A 35 1.96 10.81 2.05
CA GLY A 35 2.37 10.12 0.84
C GLY A 35 2.71 11.08 -0.29
N TRP A 36 1.81 12.03 -0.58
CA TRP A 36 2.02 13.03 -1.62
C TRP A 36 3.15 14.02 -1.30
N PHE A 37 3.26 14.43 -0.04
CA PHE A 37 4.35 15.30 0.41
C PHE A 37 5.72 14.62 0.26
N SER A 38 5.83 13.37 0.70
CA SER A 38 7.07 12.58 0.57
C SER A 38 7.41 12.31 -0.91
N MET A 39 6.40 12.01 -1.73
CA MET A 39 6.57 11.85 -3.18
C MET A 39 7.08 13.14 -3.84
N SER A 40 6.57 14.30 -3.41
CA SER A 40 7.01 15.61 -3.91
C SER A 40 8.47 15.91 -3.54
N LYS A 41 8.90 15.58 -2.31
CA LYS A 41 10.31 15.69 -1.90
C LYS A 41 11.22 14.75 -2.70
N ALA A 42 10.77 13.53 -2.98
CA ALA A 42 11.52 12.60 -3.84
C ALA A 42 11.69 13.16 -5.26
N ARG A 43 10.61 13.70 -5.86
CA ARG A 43 10.65 14.35 -7.18
C ARG A 43 11.54 15.59 -7.22
N TYR A 44 11.55 16.39 -6.15
CA TYR A 44 12.42 17.55 -6.06
C TYR A 44 13.91 17.16 -6.01
N SER A 45 14.25 16.17 -5.18
CA SER A 45 15.64 15.73 -5.00
C SER A 45 16.20 14.92 -6.18
N MET A 46 15.42 14.03 -6.78
CA MET A 46 15.83 13.22 -7.94
C MET A 46 15.64 13.95 -9.27
N GLY A 47 14.82 14.99 -9.30
CA GLY A 47 14.35 15.64 -10.52
C GLY A 47 13.08 15.01 -11.07
N HIS A 48 12.19 15.86 -11.59
CA HIS A 48 10.82 15.52 -12.02
C HIS A 48 10.70 14.37 -13.03
N LYS A 49 11.74 14.12 -13.85
CA LYS A 49 11.75 13.04 -14.86
C LYS A 49 12.08 11.68 -14.29
N GLN A 50 12.73 11.61 -13.12
CA GLN A 50 13.21 10.35 -12.56
C GLN A 50 12.12 9.58 -11.80
N VAL A 51 11.15 10.28 -11.20
CA VAL A 51 10.00 9.65 -10.50
C VAL A 51 8.73 9.87 -11.32
N SER A 52 8.63 9.14 -12.42
CA SER A 52 7.53 9.23 -13.39
C SER A 52 7.08 7.84 -13.86
N ALA A 53 5.91 7.77 -14.49
CA ALA A 53 5.38 6.53 -15.05
C ALA A 53 6.22 5.97 -16.21
N LEU A 54 7.11 6.79 -16.79
CA LEU A 54 8.03 6.35 -17.84
C LEU A 54 9.07 5.33 -17.36
N GLN A 55 9.24 5.18 -16.04
CA GLN A 55 10.23 4.32 -15.41
C GLN A 55 9.68 2.96 -15.02
N TYR A 56 8.36 2.75 -15.15
CA TYR A 56 7.75 1.46 -14.80
C TYR A 56 8.28 0.35 -15.71
N ALA A 57 8.58 -0.82 -15.12
CA ALA A 57 8.97 -1.98 -15.88
C ALA A 57 7.78 -2.55 -16.66
N SER A 58 8.05 -3.17 -17.83
CA SER A 58 7.01 -3.84 -18.63
C SER A 58 6.34 -5.01 -17.89
N GLU A 59 7.05 -5.63 -16.94
CA GLU A 59 6.58 -6.73 -16.10
C GLU A 59 6.10 -6.25 -14.71
N MET A 60 5.46 -5.07 -14.64
CA MET A 60 4.94 -4.54 -13.37
C MET A 60 3.85 -5.44 -12.78
N GLU A 61 4.09 -5.96 -11.58
CA GLU A 61 3.12 -6.72 -10.80
C GLU A 61 2.69 -5.98 -9.52
N PRO A 62 1.41 -6.08 -9.12
CA PRO A 62 0.93 -5.44 -7.89
C PRO A 62 1.46 -6.16 -6.65
N LEU A 63 2.02 -5.39 -5.71
CA LEU A 63 2.43 -5.88 -4.39
C LEU A 63 1.26 -6.08 -3.42
N VAL A 64 0.17 -5.34 -3.62
CA VAL A 64 -1.03 -5.39 -2.78
C VAL A 64 -2.23 -5.66 -3.68
N ARG A 65 -3.02 -6.67 -3.33
CA ARG A 65 -4.27 -7.02 -4.01
C ARG A 65 -5.42 -6.92 -3.01
N ILE A 66 -6.57 -6.44 -3.47
CA ILE A 66 -7.80 -6.42 -2.69
C ILE A 66 -8.79 -7.32 -3.39
N HIS A 67 -9.25 -8.34 -2.67
CA HIS A 67 -10.32 -9.23 -3.10
C HIS A 67 -11.62 -8.74 -2.49
N THR A 68 -12.66 -8.62 -3.31
CA THR A 68 -13.98 -8.19 -2.86
C THR A 68 -14.96 -9.35 -3.00
N ARG A 69 -15.69 -9.65 -1.94
CA ARG A 69 -16.80 -10.59 -1.96
C ARG A 69 -18.05 -9.97 -1.36
N LYS A 70 -19.22 -10.36 -1.84
CA LYS A 70 -20.50 -9.94 -1.26
C LYS A 70 -21.03 -11.06 -0.37
N LEU A 71 -21.42 -10.73 0.85
CA LEU A 71 -22.02 -11.66 1.79
C LEU A 71 -23.52 -11.79 1.56
N ASP A 72 -24.08 -12.88 2.06
CA ASP A 72 -25.52 -13.15 2.05
C ASP A 72 -26.31 -12.12 2.87
N THR A 73 -25.65 -11.47 3.84
CA THR A 73 -26.18 -10.34 4.62
C THR A 73 -26.33 -9.05 3.80
N GLY A 74 -25.83 -9.03 2.56
CA GLY A 74 -25.83 -7.86 1.68
C GLY A 74 -24.61 -6.96 1.86
N GLU A 75 -23.78 -7.21 2.86
CA GLU A 75 -22.53 -6.48 3.11
C GLU A 75 -21.41 -6.91 2.14
N ALA A 76 -20.50 -5.99 1.84
CA ALA A 76 -19.29 -6.26 1.07
C ALA A 76 -18.11 -6.49 2.02
N GLU A 77 -17.37 -7.56 1.79
CA GLU A 77 -16.14 -7.87 2.50
C GLU A 77 -14.95 -7.72 1.58
N PHE A 78 -13.89 -7.15 2.15
CA PHE A 78 -12.66 -6.81 1.48
C PHE A 78 -11.52 -7.53 2.18
N GLN A 79 -10.79 -8.36 1.44
CA GLN A 79 -9.61 -9.07 1.93
C GLN A 79 -8.37 -8.52 1.23
N THR A 80 -7.41 -8.06 2.03
CA THR A 80 -6.12 -7.60 1.49
C THR A 80 -5.11 -8.73 1.48
N GLU A 81 -4.52 -8.98 0.33
CA GLU A 81 -3.40 -9.88 0.14
C GLU A 81 -2.14 -9.05 -0.15
N ARG A 82 -1.11 -9.25 0.68
CA ARG A 82 0.21 -8.61 0.50
C ARG A 82 1.22 -9.64 0.01
N ARG A 83 1.98 -9.27 -1.01
CA ARG A 83 3.17 -10.01 -1.40
C ARG A 83 4.39 -9.40 -0.74
N GLU A 84 5.11 -10.20 0.05
CA GLU A 84 6.41 -9.81 0.58
C GLU A 84 7.47 -10.02 -0.52
N LEU A 85 8.30 -9.00 -0.72
CA LEU A 85 9.49 -9.12 -1.55
C LEU A 85 10.55 -9.81 -0.69
N GLY A 86 11.13 -10.91 -1.18
CA GLY A 86 12.27 -11.54 -0.53
C GLY A 86 13.38 -10.51 -0.35
N SER A 87 14.01 -10.48 0.83
CA SER A 87 15.14 -9.59 1.07
C SER A 87 16.29 -10.01 0.16
N ASP A 88 16.50 -9.28 -0.93
CA ASP A 88 17.78 -9.34 -1.62
C ASP A 88 18.84 -8.91 -0.61
N GLU A 89 19.77 -9.83 -0.30
CA GLU A 89 20.96 -9.55 0.48
C GLU A 89 21.63 -8.30 -0.08
N VAL A 90 21.81 -7.31 0.79
CA VAL A 90 22.46 -6.06 0.42
C VAL A 90 23.93 -6.40 0.15
N GLU A 91 24.33 -6.54 -1.11
CA GLU A 91 25.73 -6.34 -1.47
C GLU A 91 26.08 -4.91 -1.07
N ASN A 92 26.83 -4.82 0.03
CA ASN A 92 27.25 -3.57 0.63
C ASN A 92 28.35 -2.95 -0.24
N ILE A 93 27.99 -2.44 -1.42
CA ILE A 93 28.86 -1.61 -2.25
C ILE A 93 28.76 -0.17 -1.71
N GLY A 94 29.13 -0.02 -0.44
CA GLY A 94 29.55 1.24 0.12
C GLY A 94 31.06 1.23 0.16
N ALA A 95 31.72 2.10 -0.62
CA ALA A 95 33.12 2.41 -0.37
C ALA A 95 33.24 2.82 1.10
N LYS A 96 34.02 2.08 1.88
CA LYS A 96 34.49 2.54 3.19
C LYS A 96 35.01 3.96 2.97
N GLU A 97 34.32 4.95 3.53
CA GLU A 97 34.88 6.29 3.67
C GLU A 97 36.07 6.20 4.63
N GLU A 98 37.23 5.82 4.10
CA GLU A 98 38.51 6.21 4.69
C GLU A 98 38.83 7.59 4.16
N GLY A 99 38.62 8.57 5.04
CA GLY A 99 39.05 9.93 4.82
C GLY A 99 40.55 10.06 4.61
N LEU A 100 40.87 11.23 4.05
CA LEU A 100 42.19 11.86 3.89
C LEU A 100 42.97 11.52 2.61
N ARG A 101 42.80 12.45 1.67
CA ARG A 101 43.78 12.84 0.64
C ARG A 101 45.23 12.73 1.15
N ARG A 102 46.05 11.94 0.45
CA ARG A 102 47.48 12.27 0.26
C ARG A 102 47.92 11.93 -1.15
N ARG A 103 48.32 12.98 -1.86
CA ARG A 103 48.88 13.01 -3.21
C ARG A 103 50.40 12.87 -3.08
N MET A 104 51.03 11.87 -3.71
CA MET A 104 52.41 11.96 -4.21
C MET A 104 52.66 11.00 -5.38
N ASN A 105 53.58 11.42 -6.25
CA ASN A 105 53.79 11.01 -7.64
C ASN A 105 54.60 9.72 -7.86
N LYS A 106 54.51 9.22 -9.12
CA LYS A 106 55.51 8.45 -9.91
C LYS A 106 55.59 6.95 -9.54
N SER A 107 55.64 5.96 -10.44
CA SER A 107 56.16 5.89 -11.80
C SER A 107 55.61 4.64 -12.54
N GLN A 108 55.33 4.81 -13.84
CA GLN A 108 55.71 3.96 -14.99
C GLN A 108 55.33 2.46 -15.12
N ASN A 109 54.79 2.19 -16.33
CA ASN A 109 54.97 1.01 -17.21
C ASN A 109 54.22 -0.28 -16.83
N ALA A 110 53.64 -1.11 -17.71
CA ALA A 110 53.51 -1.24 -19.17
C ALA A 110 52.29 -2.17 -19.41
N ALA A 111 51.33 -1.81 -20.27
CA ALA A 111 51.07 -2.41 -21.59
C ALA A 111 51.16 -3.95 -21.70
N LYS A 112 49.97 -4.57 -21.93
CA LYS A 112 49.65 -5.66 -22.91
C LYS A 112 50.34 -7.02 -22.68
N GLU A 113 49.79 -8.19 -22.96
CA GLU A 113 48.62 -8.73 -23.68
C GLU A 113 48.60 -10.26 -23.36
N ASN A 114 47.52 -10.94 -23.78
CA ASN A 114 47.33 -12.40 -23.91
C ASN A 114 46.80 -13.16 -22.68
N GLU A 115 45.60 -13.73 -22.81
CA GLU A 115 45.45 -15.16 -23.13
C GLU A 115 44.00 -15.48 -23.52
N GLU A 116 43.84 -16.18 -24.65
CA GLU A 116 42.62 -16.77 -25.16
C GLU A 116 42.28 -18.09 -24.45
N MET A 117 41.09 -18.62 -24.78
CA MET A 117 40.53 -19.95 -24.46
C MET A 117 39.76 -19.99 -23.13
N THR A 118 38.56 -20.56 -23.02
CA THR A 118 37.89 -21.57 -23.83
C THR A 118 36.39 -21.53 -23.54
N GLU A 119 35.62 -22.01 -24.50
CA GLU A 119 34.19 -22.28 -24.50
C GLU A 119 33.71 -23.03 -23.23
N GLU A 120 32.52 -22.69 -22.71
CA GLU A 120 31.37 -23.61 -22.74
C GLU A 120 30.10 -23.01 -22.08
N PRO A 121 28.90 -23.44 -22.52
CA PRO A 121 27.67 -22.69 -22.40
C PRO A 121 26.99 -22.97 -21.06
N LYS A 122 26.98 -21.98 -20.16
CA LYS A 122 26.12 -22.07 -18.98
C LYS A 122 24.72 -21.61 -19.31
N SER A 123 23.96 -22.61 -19.75
CA SER A 123 22.53 -22.84 -19.47
C SER A 123 21.73 -21.57 -19.21
N THR A 124 20.86 -21.26 -20.17
CA THR A 124 19.57 -20.60 -19.98
C THR A 124 18.84 -21.21 -18.78
N LYS A 125 19.20 -20.79 -17.56
CA LYS A 125 18.33 -20.86 -16.42
C LYS A 125 17.22 -19.88 -16.74
N THR A 126 16.08 -20.44 -17.15
CA THR A 126 14.76 -19.84 -17.01
C THR A 126 14.81 -18.88 -15.84
N ARG A 127 14.78 -17.58 -16.13
CA ARG A 127 14.64 -16.52 -15.12
C ARG A 127 13.33 -16.82 -14.42
N HIS A 128 13.39 -17.58 -13.32
CA HIS A 128 12.40 -17.44 -12.28
C HIS A 128 12.39 -15.95 -11.98
N THR A 129 11.25 -15.32 -12.24
CA THR A 129 11.00 -13.91 -12.01
C THR A 129 11.22 -13.64 -10.53
N GLN A 130 12.46 -13.36 -10.14
CA GLN A 130 12.78 -12.73 -8.89
C GLN A 130 12.12 -11.37 -8.98
N HIS A 131 10.97 -11.26 -8.31
CA HIS A 131 10.13 -10.09 -8.35
C HIS A 131 10.94 -8.93 -7.81
N GLN A 132 11.37 -8.04 -8.71
CA GLN A 132 12.20 -6.92 -8.35
C GLN A 132 11.38 -5.92 -7.54
N ASP A 133 12.01 -5.33 -6.52
CA ASP A 133 11.40 -4.24 -5.77
C ASP A 133 11.06 -3.08 -6.73
N PRO A 134 9.77 -2.68 -6.86
CA PRO A 134 9.36 -1.64 -7.79
C PRO A 134 9.97 -0.28 -7.47
N LEU A 135 10.53 -0.08 -6.27
CA LEU A 135 11.30 1.13 -5.97
C LEU A 135 12.60 1.21 -6.78
N LYS A 136 13.22 0.07 -7.11
CA LYS A 136 14.47 0.02 -7.88
C LYS A 136 14.28 0.47 -9.34
N TRP A 137 13.04 0.56 -9.83
CA TRP A 137 12.73 1.12 -11.16
C TRP A 137 13.11 2.59 -11.30
N PHE A 138 13.17 3.33 -10.19
CA PHE A 138 13.53 4.75 -10.17
C PHE A 138 15.03 4.98 -9.96
N GLY A 139 15.85 3.91 -10.02
CA GLY A 139 17.30 3.96 -9.90
C GLY A 139 17.84 3.07 -8.78
N ILE A 140 19.15 2.83 -8.81
CA ILE A 140 19.86 1.97 -7.86
C ILE A 140 19.83 2.56 -6.43
N LEU A 141 19.87 3.90 -6.33
CA LEU A 141 19.80 4.62 -5.06
C LEU A 141 18.40 5.22 -4.86
N VAL A 142 17.54 4.48 -4.17
CA VAL A 142 16.16 4.91 -3.85
C VAL A 142 16.19 5.90 -2.66
N PRO A 143 15.72 7.15 -2.82
CA PRO A 143 15.67 8.10 -1.71
C PRO A 143 14.70 7.66 -0.61
N GLN A 144 15.02 8.03 0.63
CA GLN A 144 14.20 7.72 1.79
C GLN A 144 12.76 8.26 1.66
N ASN A 145 12.59 9.45 1.08
CA ASN A 145 11.26 10.04 0.84
C ASN A 145 10.40 9.19 -0.10
N LEU A 146 11.01 8.49 -1.07
CA LEU A 146 10.28 7.62 -1.99
C LEU A 146 9.82 6.33 -1.30
N LYS A 147 10.67 5.76 -0.43
CA LYS A 147 10.31 4.63 0.45
C LYS A 147 9.16 4.99 1.39
N GLN A 148 9.22 6.19 1.99
CA GLN A 148 8.17 6.72 2.86
C GLN A 148 6.87 6.91 2.09
N ALA A 149 6.91 7.48 0.89
CA ALA A 149 5.73 7.64 0.05
C ALA A 149 5.10 6.27 -0.28
N GLN A 150 5.90 5.29 -0.70
CA GLN A 150 5.40 3.93 -0.98
C GLN A 150 4.75 3.30 0.27
N THR A 151 5.36 3.46 1.45
CA THR A 151 4.83 2.93 2.70
C THR A 151 3.48 3.58 3.05
N ALA A 152 3.39 4.91 2.95
CA ALA A 152 2.15 5.64 3.18
C ALA A 152 1.04 5.18 2.21
N PHE A 153 1.34 5.09 0.90
CA PHE A 153 0.34 4.65 -0.07
C PHE A 153 -0.08 3.18 0.11
N LYS A 154 0.82 2.28 0.54
CA LYS A 154 0.44 0.91 0.91
C LYS A 154 -0.60 0.90 2.04
N GLN A 155 -0.36 1.68 3.08
CA GLN A 155 -1.30 1.82 4.21
C GLN A 155 -2.62 2.48 3.77
N VAL A 156 -2.59 3.47 2.86
CA VAL A 156 -3.80 4.08 2.29
C VAL A 156 -4.68 3.04 1.59
N ILE A 157 -4.10 2.17 0.77
CA ILE A 157 -4.85 1.14 0.03
C ILE A 157 -5.54 0.17 0.99
N GLU A 158 -4.85 -0.26 2.04
CA GLU A 158 -5.43 -1.13 3.07
C GLU A 158 -6.53 -0.45 3.86
N LEU A 159 -6.29 0.78 4.31
CA LEU A 159 -7.27 1.54 5.07
C LEU A 159 -8.50 1.84 4.20
N SER A 160 -8.32 2.05 2.88
CA SER A 160 -9.44 2.20 1.94
C SER A 160 -10.32 0.96 1.91
N ALA A 161 -9.73 -0.25 1.90
CA ALA A 161 -10.48 -1.50 1.94
C ALA A 161 -11.28 -1.64 3.24
N GLN A 162 -10.67 -1.29 4.38
CA GLN A 162 -11.34 -1.29 5.69
C GLN A 162 -12.49 -0.26 5.74
N ILE A 163 -12.27 0.95 5.23
CA ILE A 163 -13.30 1.99 5.14
C ILE A 163 -14.45 1.51 4.25
N ALA A 164 -14.17 0.86 3.12
CA ALA A 164 -15.20 0.35 2.22
C ALA A 164 -16.04 -0.76 2.89
N ALA A 165 -15.40 -1.67 3.63
CA ALA A 165 -16.08 -2.69 4.42
C ALA A 165 -17.01 -2.05 5.48
N LEU A 166 -16.47 -1.10 6.24
CA LEU A 166 -17.22 -0.39 7.29
C LEU A 166 -18.38 0.42 6.70
N GLN A 167 -18.17 1.12 5.59
CA GLN A 167 -19.23 1.82 4.86
C GLN A 167 -20.35 0.87 4.43
N SER A 168 -20.00 -0.34 3.98
CA SER A 168 -21.01 -1.35 3.65
C SER A 168 -21.83 -1.76 4.87
N SER A 169 -21.19 -1.93 6.03
CA SER A 169 -21.90 -2.30 7.26
C SER A 169 -22.76 -1.16 7.81
N VAL A 170 -22.27 0.09 7.76
CA VAL A 170 -23.05 1.30 8.11
C VAL A 170 -24.33 1.38 7.29
N LEU A 171 -24.26 1.10 5.98
CA LEU A 171 -25.43 1.09 5.10
C LEU A 171 -26.41 -0.04 5.45
N ALA A 172 -25.91 -1.22 5.79
CA ALA A 172 -26.73 -2.35 6.24
C ALA A 172 -27.45 -2.04 7.55
N THR A 173 -26.72 -1.59 8.58
CA THR A 173 -27.29 -1.18 9.89
C THR A 173 -28.33 -0.09 9.73
N ARG A 174 -28.08 0.91 8.86
CA ARG A 174 -29.06 1.97 8.56
C ARG A 174 -30.34 1.41 7.95
N GLY A 175 -30.22 0.44 7.04
CA GLY A 175 -31.36 -0.26 6.45
C GLY A 175 -32.20 -0.98 7.52
N GLU A 176 -31.54 -1.75 8.40
CA GLU A 176 -32.21 -2.44 9.51
C GLU A 176 -32.92 -1.48 10.46
N LEU A 177 -32.28 -0.36 10.82
CA LEU A 177 -32.88 0.68 11.66
C LEU A 177 -34.17 1.24 11.04
N GLN A 178 -34.15 1.55 9.74
CA GLN A 178 -35.33 2.05 9.04
C GLN A 178 -36.48 1.04 9.04
N VAL A 179 -36.18 -0.26 8.93
CA VAL A 179 -37.17 -1.33 9.01
C VAL A 179 -37.80 -1.38 10.41
N LEU A 180 -36.97 -1.41 11.46
CA LEU A 180 -37.43 -1.45 12.85
C LEU A 180 -38.26 -0.21 13.24
N MET A 181 -37.88 0.98 12.74
CA MET A 181 -38.65 2.21 12.94
C MET A 181 -40.05 2.11 12.33
N LYS A 182 -40.17 1.59 11.10
CA LYS A 182 -41.46 1.38 10.43
C LYS A 182 -42.32 0.35 11.16
N GLU A 183 -41.73 -0.74 11.64
CA GLU A 183 -42.45 -1.75 12.43
C GLU A 183 -42.99 -1.16 13.74
N LYS A 184 -42.15 -0.42 14.47
CA LYS A 184 -42.57 0.27 15.70
C LYS A 184 -43.74 1.21 15.42
N GLN A 185 -43.68 1.98 14.34
CA GLN A 185 -44.74 2.91 13.96
C GLN A 185 -46.08 2.18 13.69
N LYS A 186 -46.05 1.12 12.87
CA LYS A 186 -47.24 0.29 12.60
C LYS A 186 -47.85 -0.30 13.87
N MET A 187 -47.02 -0.79 14.80
CA MET A 187 -47.50 -1.33 16.08
C MET A 187 -48.14 -0.25 16.95
N THR A 188 -47.60 0.98 16.95
CA THR A 188 -48.20 2.11 17.70
C THR A 188 -49.49 2.62 17.10
N GLU A 189 -49.65 2.55 15.76
CA GLU A 189 -50.90 2.90 15.07
C GLU A 189 -51.98 1.84 15.31
N ALA A 190 -51.61 0.55 15.24
CA ALA A 190 -52.51 -0.56 15.53
C ALA A 190 -52.99 -0.58 16.99
N ALA A 191 -52.17 -0.12 17.95
CA ALA A 191 -52.55 -0.04 19.36
C ALA A 191 -53.47 1.16 19.69
N LYS A 192 -53.68 2.08 18.75
CA LYS A 192 -54.56 3.26 18.90
C LYS A 192 -55.96 3.04 18.32
N ASN A 193 -56.14 2.02 17.48
CA ASN A 193 -57.40 1.59 16.89
C ASN A 193 -58.02 0.46 17.71
#